data_AF-Q8ZYN3-F1
#
_entry.id   AF-Q8ZYN3-F1
#
_cell.length_a   1.000
_cell.length_b   1.000
_cell.length_c   1.000
_cell.angle_alpha   90.00
_cell.angle_beta   90.00
_cell.angle_gamma   90.00
#
_symmetry.space_group_name_H-M   'P 1'
#
loop_
_entity.id
_entity.type
_entity.pdbx_description
1 polymer ?
#
loop_
_entity_poly.entity_id
_entity_poly.type
_entity_poly.pdbx_seq_one_letter_code
_entity_poly.pdbx_strand_id
1 'polypeptide(L)' 'MIITTVGNIIEMLLKRQETITSEDVKTLLKRANINISEEELTKALMVLELYKKIYVKRTKREGRDIYQISRRR' A
#
# COMPACT_ATOMS: atom_id res chain seq x y z
N MET A 1 -10.92 -9.85 3.66
CA MET A 1 -9.64 -10.32 4.23
C MET A 1 -8.44 -9.57 3.65
N ILE A 2 -8.22 -9.56 2.33
CA ILE A 2 -7.01 -8.96 1.74
C ILE A 2 -6.83 -7.46 2.05
N ILE A 3 -7.90 -6.66 2.01
CA ILE A 3 -7.85 -5.21 2.33
C ILE A 3 -7.39 -4.97 3.77
N THR A 4 -7.90 -5.76 4.72
CA THR A 4 -7.51 -5.68 6.13
C THR A 4 -6.04 -6.02 6.30
N THR A 5 -5.56 -7.08 5.64
CA THR A 5 -4.15 -7.48 5.66
C THR A 5 -3.24 -6.39 5.09
N VAL A 6 -3.60 -5.84 3.92
CA VAL A 6 -2.89 -4.71 3.29
C VAL A 6 -2.89 -3.50 4.21
N GLY A 7 -4.03 -3.17 4.82
CA GLY A 7 -4.15 -2.07 5.78
C GLY A 7 -3.23 -2.22 7.00
N ASN A 8 -3.20 -3.41 7.61
CA ASN A 8 -2.33 -3.70 8.76
C ASN A 8 -0.84 -3.57 8.40
N ILE A 9 -0.45 -4.05 7.22
CA ILE A 9 0.93 -3.92 6.73
C ILE A 9 1.30 -2.46 6.50
N ILE A 10 0.42 -1.69 5.86
CA ILE A 10 0.61 -0.25 5.64
C ILE A 10 0.75 0.48 6.97
N GLU A 11 -0.11 0.19 7.96
CA GLU A 11 -0.03 0.81 9.28
C GLU A 11 1.30 0.47 9.97
N MET A 12 1.73 -0.79 9.91
CA MET A 12 3.01 -1.23 10.48
C MET A 12 4.21 -0.54 9.82
N LEU A 13 4.20 -0.40 8.50
CA LEU A 13 5.24 0.30 7.74
C LEU A 13 5.26 1.79 8.08
N LEU A 14 4.09 2.44 8.08
CA LEU A 14 3.95 3.86 8.41
C LEU A 14 4.26 4.17 9.88
N LYS A 15 4.33 3.17 10.78
CA LYS A 15 4.86 3.35 12.15
C LYS A 15 6.35 3.68 12.17
N ARG A 16 7.10 3.28 11.14
CA ARG A 16 8.56 3.45 11.06
C ARG A 16 8.98 4.53 10.07
N GLN A 17 8.10 4.92 9.15
CA GLN A 17 8.38 5.83 8.04
C GLN A 17 7.18 6.77 7.82
N GLU A 18 7.41 8.02 7.46
CA GLU A 18 6.33 8.98 7.17
C GLU A 18 5.59 8.63 5.87
N THR A 19 6.33 8.11 4.89
CA THR A 19 5.83 7.71 3.57
C THR A 19 6.43 6.36 3.16
N ILE A 20 5.64 5.52 2.51
CA ILE A 20 6.05 4.23 1.92
C ILE A 20 5.59 4.13 0.47
N THR A 21 5.94 3.04 -0.22
CA THR A 21 5.50 2.75 -1.58
C THR A 21 4.69 1.44 -1.68
N SER A 22 3.94 1.26 -2.77
CA SER A 22 3.28 -0.01 -3.09
C SER A 22 4.24 -1.20 -3.17
N GLU A 23 5.50 -0.97 -3.58
CA GLU A 23 6.54 -2.00 -3.62
C GLU A 23 6.97 -2.44 -2.21
N ASP A 24 7.02 -1.52 -1.24
CA ASP A 24 7.31 -1.86 0.16
C ASP A 24 6.22 -2.78 0.74
N VAL A 25 4.95 -2.45 0.44
CA VAL A 25 3.79 -3.25 0.84
C VAL A 25 3.85 -4.64 0.18
N LYS A 26 4.12 -4.69 -1.13
CA LYS A 26 4.22 -5.95 -1.89
C LYS A 26 5.36 -6.83 -1.40
N THR A 27 6.50 -6.22 -1.06
CA THR A 27 7.66 -6.92 -0.51
C THR A 27 7.32 -7.59 0.83
N LEU A 28 6.62 -6.89 1.72
CA LEU A 28 6.19 -7.47 2.99
C LEU A 28 5.12 -8.56 2.83
N LEU A 29 4.14 -8.37 1.94
CA LEU A 29 3.14 -9.40 1.62
C LEU A 29 3.82 -10.68 1.14
N LYS A 30 4.80 -10.56 0.23
CA LYS A 30 5.58 -11.70 -0.27
C LYS A 30 6.35 -12.41 0.85
N ARG A 31 6.97 -11.67 1.77
CA ARG A 31 7.66 -12.25 2.95
C ARG A 31 6.72 -13.01 3.88
N ALA A 32 5.45 -12.61 3.92
CA ALA A 32 4.39 -13.30 4.67
C ALA A 32 3.75 -14.45 3.86
N ASN A 33 4.31 -14.86 2.72
CA ASN A 33 3.76 -15.84 1.79
C ASN A 33 2.35 -15.48 1.27
N ILE A 34 2.03 -14.19 1.22
CA ILE A 34 0.78 -13.69 0.65
C ILE A 34 1.08 -13.18 -0.76
N ASN A 35 0.57 -13.91 -1.75
CA ASN A 35 0.59 -13.47 -3.14
C ASN A 35 -0.65 -12.60 -3.40
N ILE A 36 -0.44 -11.46 -4.05
CA ILE A 36 -1.49 -10.52 -4.44
C ILE A 36 -1.20 -10.03 -5.86
N SER A 37 -2.24 -9.85 -6.68
CA SER A 37 -2.07 -9.22 -7.99
C SER A 37 -1.86 -7.70 -7.86
N GLU A 38 -1.30 -7.06 -8.90
CA GLU A 38 -1.18 -5.59 -8.93
C GLU A 38 -2.55 -4.91 -8.88
N GLU A 39 -3.54 -5.49 -9.56
CA GLU A 39 -4.92 -4.98 -9.59
C GLU A 39 -5.58 -5.09 -8.21
N GLU A 40 -5.36 -6.20 -7.48
CA GLU A 40 -5.87 -6.37 -6.12
C GLU A 40 -5.21 -5.40 -5.15
N LEU A 41 -3.90 -5.21 -5.24
CA LEU A 41 -3.18 -4.24 -4.42
C LEU A 41 -3.69 -2.82 -4.70
N THR A 42 -3.82 -2.45 -5.98
CA THR A 42 -4.34 -1.14 -6.39
C THR A 42 -5.76 -0.90 -5.85
N LYS A 43 -6.66 -1.89 -5.99
CA LYS A 43 -8.02 -1.82 -5.42
C LYS A 43 -7.98 -1.65 -3.91
N ALA A 44 -7.13 -2.39 -3.19
CA ALA A 44 -7.01 -2.26 -1.75
C ALA A 44 -6.53 -0.87 -1.33
N LEU A 45 -5.54 -0.30 -2.01
CA LEU A 45 -5.05 1.06 -1.75
C LEU A 45 -6.15 2.11 -1.99
N MET A 46 -6.87 2.01 -3.11
CA MET A 46 -7.99 2.92 -3.42
C MET A 46 -9.10 2.84 -2.38
N VAL A 47 -9.46 1.63 -1.94
CA VAL A 47 -10.48 1.43 -0.91
C VAL A 47 -10.05 2.05 0.42
N LEU A 48 -8.80 1.86 0.84
CA LEU A 48 -8.27 2.45 2.07
C LEU A 48 -8.21 3.98 2.01
N GLU A 49 -7.91 4.56 0.85
CA GLU A 49 -7.96 6.00 0.61
C GLU A 49 -9.40 6.55 0.67
N LEU A 50 -10.35 5.85 0.04
CA LEU A 50 -11.78 6.20 0.05
C LEU A 50 -12.33 6.23 1.48
N TYR A 51 -11.97 5.24 2.30
CA TYR A 51 -12.31 5.20 3.72
C TYR A 51 -11.49 6.15 4.61
N LYS A 52 -10.70 7.04 4.00
CA LYS A 52 -9.89 8.05 4.68
C LYS A 52 -8.87 7.49 5.66
N LYS A 53 -8.41 6.25 5.46
CA LYS A 53 -7.38 5.63 6.32
C LYS A 53 -5.97 6.06 5.95
N ILE A 54 -5.74 6.34 4.66
CA ILE A 54 -4.44 6.73 4.11
C ILE A 54 -4.63 7.82 3.04
N TYR A 55 -3.52 8.40 2.61
CA TYR A 55 -3.40 9.14 1.35
C TYR A 55 -2.58 8.31 0.37
N VAL A 56 -3.01 8.29 -0.90
CA VAL A 56 -2.33 7.59 -1.98
C VAL A 56 -2.02 8.59 -3.09
N LYS A 57 -0.75 8.68 -3.48
CA LYS A 57 -0.28 9.48 -4.60
C LYS A 57 0.33 8.56 -5.64
N ARG A 58 -0.24 8.54 -6.84
CA ARG A 58 0.37 7.86 -7.99
C ARG A 58 1.61 8.64 -8.44
N THR A 59 2.73 7.95 -8.56
CA THR A 59 3.99 8.46 -9.11
C THR A 59 4.47 7.51 -10.21
N LYS A 60 5.27 8.03 -11.15
CA LYS A 60 5.91 7.19 -12.17
C LYS A 60 7.37 7.01 -11.80
N ARG A 61 7.85 5.77 -11.83
CA ARG A 61 9.26 5.42 -11.66
C ARG A 61 9.62 4.40 -12.72
N GLU A 62 10.65 4.71 -13.53
CA GLU A 62 11.14 3.81 -14.59
C GLU A 62 10.04 3.33 -15.55
N GLY A 63 9.08 4.20 -15.85
CA GLY A 63 7.95 3.89 -16.74
C GLY A 63 6.82 3.06 -16.10
N ARG A 64 6.95 2.68 -14.82
CA ARG A 64 5.92 1.97 -14.06
C ARG A 64 5.19 2.91 -13.10
N ASP A 65 3.91 2.61 -12.87
CA ASP A 65 3.13 3.29 -11.85
C ASP A 65 3.48 2.72 -10.47
N ILE A 66 3.88 3.61 -9.57
CA ILE A 66 4.12 3.31 -8.16
C ILE A 66 3.18 4.17 -7.33
N TYR A 67 2.64 3.61 -6.26
CA TYR A 67 1.79 4.36 -5.35
C TYR A 67 2.60 4.74 -4.11
N GLN A 68 2.81 6.04 -3.90
CA GLN A 68 3.33 6.57 -2.66
C GLN A 68 2.18 6.70 -1.65
N ILE A 69 2.37 6.16 -0.46
CA ILE A 69 1.34 6.03 0.57
C ILE A 69 1.81 6.78 1.82
N SER A 70 0.93 7.57 2.43
CA SER A 70 1.21 8.29 3.67
C SER A 70 0.01 8.28 4.62
N ARG A 71 0.26 8.64 5.88
CA ARG A 71 -0.78 8.74 6.89
C ARG A 71 -1.75 9.88 6.58
N ARG A 72 -3.04 9.64 6.85
CA ARG A 72 -4.02 10.72 6.97
C ARG A 72 -3.71 11.51 8.25
N ARG A 73 -3.65 12.85 8.17
CA ARG A 73 -3.61 13.73 9.35
C ARG A 73 -5.03 13.98 9.85
#